data_AF-A0A9X2RZQ8-F1
#
_entry.id   AF-A0A9X2RZQ8-F1
#
_cell.length_a   1.000
_cell.length_b   1.000
_cell.length_c   1.000
_cell.angle_alpha   90.00
_cell.angle_beta   90.00
_cell.angle_gamma   90.00
#
_symmetry.space_group_name_H-M   'P 1'
#
loop_
_entity.id
_entity.type
_entity.pdbx_description
1 polymer ?
#
loop_
_entity_poly.entity_id
_entity_poly.type
_entity_poly.pdbx_seq_one_letter_code
_entity_poly.pdbx_strand_id
1 'polypeptide(L)'
;MEDVKINAKEEYLKGAKQKDICTKYNISINTLKSWIKRYKWSEEKKNKGAPKNKRGAPFNIDKKNAEKQVANYEVESVLENAELTEKQRLFCVYYIKSFNATKSAIKAGYSRKTAEQIGYQLLQKASVKSEIQKLKQNKLNRVMLSEDDIFQKYIDIAFADITDYLQFGSKEVEGEYGPYTMSSVNLKDSDEVDGTLISEVSQGKDGIKLKLQDKMKALQWLSDRMDLLPTHTQAKLDLEILKLEIEMNKLDNTEEEVEEDGFIEALDDTAKEVWDDEED
;
A
#
# COMPACT_ATOMS: atom_id res chain seq x y z
N MET A 1 2.13 61.02 -21.74
CA MET A 1 2.08 59.80 -22.59
C MET A 1 3.31 58.91 -22.36
N GLU A 2 4.48 59.49 -22.07
CA GLU A 2 5.69 58.79 -21.59
C GLU A 2 5.41 57.91 -20.35
N ASP A 3 4.65 58.41 -19.37
CA ASP A 3 4.40 57.70 -18.10
C ASP A 3 3.59 56.40 -18.29
N VAL A 4 2.63 56.41 -19.21
CA VAL A 4 1.81 55.22 -19.52
C VAL A 4 2.67 54.10 -20.10
N LYS A 5 3.65 54.48 -20.93
CA LYS A 5 4.58 53.52 -21.55
C LYS A 5 5.58 52.95 -20.54
N ILE A 6 6.06 53.76 -19.60
CA ILE A 6 6.95 53.29 -18.52
C ILE A 6 6.21 52.31 -17.60
N ASN A 7 4.99 52.67 -17.18
CA ASN A 7 4.16 51.81 -16.31
C ASN A 7 3.77 50.50 -17.01
N ALA A 8 3.40 50.56 -18.31
CA ALA A 8 3.13 49.37 -19.12
C ALA A 8 4.37 48.47 -19.27
N LYS A 9 5.57 49.05 -19.39
CA LYS A 9 6.84 48.31 -19.45
C LYS A 9 7.07 47.54 -18.15
N GLU A 10 6.91 48.18 -17.00
CA GLU A 10 7.11 47.53 -15.71
C GLU A 10 6.17 46.34 -15.50
N GLU A 11 4.88 46.51 -15.79
CA GLU A 11 3.90 45.41 -15.65
C GLU A 11 4.18 44.27 -16.62
N TYR A 12 4.58 44.59 -17.85
CA TYR A 12 4.98 43.60 -18.84
C TYR A 12 6.20 42.77 -18.39
N LEU A 13 7.22 43.44 -17.81
CA LEU A 13 8.40 42.79 -17.25
C LEU A 13 8.08 41.96 -16.00
N LYS A 14 7.13 42.41 -15.16
CA LYS A 14 6.61 41.64 -14.00
C LYS A 14 5.81 40.39 -14.40
N GLY A 15 5.47 40.23 -15.67
CA GLY A 15 4.82 39.03 -16.19
C GLY A 15 3.30 39.14 -16.36
N ALA A 16 2.71 40.32 -16.22
CA ALA A 16 1.29 40.52 -16.44
C ALA A 16 0.87 40.18 -17.89
N LYS A 17 -0.38 39.72 -18.07
CA LYS A 17 -0.90 39.41 -19.40
C LYS A 17 -1.07 40.70 -20.20
N GLN A 18 -0.68 40.67 -21.48
CA GLN A 18 -0.75 41.84 -22.36
C GLN A 18 -2.16 42.42 -22.49
N LYS A 19 -3.21 41.57 -22.43
CA LYS A 19 -4.61 42.00 -22.45
C LYS A 19 -4.96 42.88 -21.24
N ASP A 20 -4.53 42.45 -20.05
CA ASP A 20 -4.83 43.14 -18.79
C ASP A 20 -4.12 44.51 -18.71
N ILE A 21 -2.89 44.59 -19.26
CA ILE A 21 -2.15 45.86 -19.39
C ILE A 21 -2.89 46.80 -20.35
N CYS A 22 -3.40 46.28 -21.47
CA CYS A 22 -4.14 47.09 -22.45
C CYS A 22 -5.42 47.67 -21.87
N THR A 23 -6.19 46.86 -21.12
CA THR A 23 -7.41 47.34 -20.46
C THR A 23 -7.10 48.35 -19.36
N LYS A 24 -6.04 48.14 -18.58
CA LYS A 24 -5.67 49.01 -17.46
C LYS A 24 -5.23 50.40 -17.90
N TYR A 25 -4.46 50.48 -18.98
CA TYR A 25 -3.91 51.74 -19.48
C TYR A 25 -4.67 52.29 -20.69
N ASN A 26 -5.81 51.69 -21.05
CA ASN A 26 -6.63 52.03 -22.20
C ASN A 26 -5.83 52.19 -23.50
N ILE A 27 -4.90 51.26 -23.75
CA ILE A 27 -4.07 51.22 -24.96
C ILE A 27 -4.48 50.06 -25.86
N SER A 28 -4.41 50.25 -27.17
CA SER A 28 -4.65 49.15 -28.11
C SER A 28 -3.57 48.08 -27.98
N ILE A 29 -3.95 46.82 -28.22
CA ILE A 29 -3.01 45.70 -28.20
C ILE A 29 -1.90 45.85 -29.25
N ASN A 30 -2.19 46.52 -30.36
CA ASN A 30 -1.21 46.79 -31.41
C ASN A 30 -0.19 47.83 -30.96
N THR A 31 -0.62 48.84 -30.20
CA THR A 31 0.27 49.84 -29.58
C THR A 31 1.24 49.17 -28.62
N LEU A 32 0.74 48.31 -27.71
CA LEU A 32 1.58 47.59 -26.76
C LEU A 32 2.57 46.63 -27.45
N LYS A 33 2.12 45.86 -28.44
CA LYS A 33 2.99 44.98 -29.26
C LYS A 33 4.07 45.77 -29.98
N SER A 34 3.73 46.94 -30.50
CA SER A 34 4.68 47.82 -31.17
C SER A 34 5.75 48.34 -30.23
N TRP A 35 5.40 48.69 -28.98
CA TRP A 35 6.39 49.10 -27.98
C TRP A 35 7.30 47.95 -27.56
N ILE A 36 6.74 46.75 -27.31
CA ILE A 36 7.52 45.56 -26.96
C ILE A 36 8.58 45.28 -28.03
N LYS A 37 8.21 45.40 -29.32
CA LYS A 37 9.13 45.19 -30.46
C LYS A 37 10.13 46.33 -30.62
N ARG A 38 9.66 47.59 -30.69
CA ARG A 38 10.53 48.76 -30.96
C ARG A 38 11.57 48.98 -29.87
N TYR A 39 11.22 48.75 -28.61
CA TYR A 39 12.09 48.99 -27.46
C TYR A 39 12.67 47.70 -26.87
N LYS A 40 12.55 46.56 -27.57
CA LYS A 40 13.16 45.27 -27.19
C LYS A 40 12.79 44.76 -25.78
N TRP A 41 11.61 45.08 -25.27
CA TRP A 41 11.19 44.67 -23.92
C TRP A 41 11.14 43.15 -23.75
N SER A 42 10.93 42.39 -24.83
CA SER A 42 10.97 40.92 -24.82
C SER A 42 12.36 40.36 -24.50
N GLU A 43 13.43 41.04 -24.94
CA GLU A 43 14.81 40.63 -24.65
C GLU A 43 15.15 40.93 -23.19
N GLU A 44 14.75 42.09 -22.69
CA GLU A 44 14.92 42.51 -21.29
C GLU A 44 14.17 41.59 -20.31
N LYS A 45 13.03 41.02 -20.74
CA LYS A 45 12.30 40.00 -19.98
C LYS A 45 13.02 38.65 -19.91
N LYS A 46 13.73 38.25 -20.98
CA LYS A 46 14.49 36.98 -21.01
C LYS A 46 15.63 36.97 -20.00
N ASN A 47 16.25 38.14 -19.74
CA ASN A 47 17.34 38.27 -18.77
C ASN A 47 16.89 38.19 -17.30
N LYS A 48 15.58 38.20 -16.99
CA LYS A 48 15.05 38.14 -15.61
C LYS A 48 14.62 36.76 -15.14
N GLY A 49 14.90 35.70 -15.89
CA GLY A 49 14.56 34.32 -15.54
C GLY A 49 13.04 34.07 -15.53
N ALA A 50 12.64 32.81 -15.70
CA ALA A 50 11.23 32.45 -15.69
C ALA A 50 10.63 32.64 -14.28
N PRO A 51 9.47 33.32 -14.13
CA PRO A 51 8.78 33.35 -12.85
C PRO A 51 8.38 31.92 -12.44
N LYS A 52 8.70 31.52 -11.22
CA LYS A 52 8.30 30.23 -10.65
C LYS A 52 6.78 30.17 -10.48
N ASN A 53 6.08 29.66 -11.47
CA ASN A 53 4.65 29.36 -11.34
C ASN A 53 4.48 28.22 -10.31
N LYS A 54 3.94 28.54 -9.12
CA LYS A 54 3.42 27.53 -8.17
C LYS A 54 2.06 27.02 -8.64
N ARG A 55 2.00 26.43 -9.84
CA ARG A 55 0.81 25.72 -10.33
C ARG A 55 1.18 24.26 -10.56
N GLY A 56 1.42 23.56 -9.45
CA GLY A 56 1.14 22.13 -9.39
C GLY A 56 -0.32 21.91 -9.02
N ALA A 57 -0.80 20.67 -9.11
CA ALA A 57 -2.08 20.24 -8.53
C ALA A 57 -2.24 20.82 -7.10
N PRO A 58 -3.46 21.16 -6.65
CA PRO A 58 -3.67 21.70 -5.30
C PRO A 58 -3.07 20.73 -4.28
N PHE A 59 -1.89 21.06 -3.77
CA PHE A 59 -1.32 20.37 -2.64
C PHE A 59 -2.21 20.71 -1.46
N ASN A 60 -2.76 19.70 -0.80
CA ASN A 60 -3.62 19.87 0.36
C ASN A 60 -2.80 20.50 1.50
N ILE A 61 -2.84 21.84 1.58
CA ILE A 61 -2.09 22.65 2.55
C ILE A 61 -2.53 22.28 3.98
N ASP A 62 -3.80 21.94 4.15
CA ASP A 62 -4.39 21.59 5.44
C ASP A 62 -3.89 20.23 5.93
N LYS A 63 -3.81 19.22 5.06
CA LYS A 63 -3.19 17.93 5.38
C LYS A 63 -1.71 18.09 5.79
N LYS A 64 -0.96 18.93 5.07
CA LYS A 64 0.46 19.20 5.38
C LYS A 64 0.63 19.99 6.68
N ASN A 65 -0.28 20.91 6.97
CA ASN A 65 -0.26 21.68 8.22
C ASN A 65 -0.63 20.78 9.41
N ALA A 66 -1.61 19.88 9.26
CA ALA A 66 -1.93 18.86 10.25
C ALA A 66 -0.74 17.90 10.47
N GLU A 67 -0.13 17.38 9.39
CA GLU A 67 1.08 16.53 9.49
C GLU A 67 2.26 17.25 10.16
N LYS A 68 2.44 18.55 9.90
CA LYS A 68 3.46 19.38 10.58
C LYS A 68 3.16 19.64 12.05
N GLN A 69 1.91 19.92 12.40
CA GLN A 69 1.51 20.16 13.79
C GLN A 69 1.70 18.89 14.63
N VAL A 70 1.31 17.74 14.08
CA VAL A 70 1.51 16.44 14.75
C VAL A 70 2.99 16.09 14.86
N ALA A 71 3.78 16.31 13.79
CA ALA A 71 5.23 16.12 13.84
C ALA A 71 5.93 17.06 14.83
N ASN A 72 5.39 18.26 15.10
CA ASN A 72 5.91 19.17 16.11
C ASN A 72 5.58 18.70 17.53
N TYR A 73 4.36 18.21 17.78
CA TYR A 73 3.97 17.68 19.09
C TYR A 73 4.79 16.43 19.49
N GLU A 74 5.04 15.52 18.54
CA GLU A 74 5.91 14.36 18.78
C GLU A 74 7.34 14.78 19.17
N VAL A 75 7.88 15.79 18.48
CA VAL A 75 9.22 16.33 18.79
C VAL A 75 9.22 16.99 20.17
N GLU A 76 8.19 17.75 20.52
CA GLU A 76 8.05 18.40 21.83
C GLU A 76 7.97 17.37 22.96
N SER A 77 7.15 16.33 22.81
CA SER A 77 6.98 15.27 23.82
C SER A 77 8.27 14.49 24.11
N VAL A 78 9.14 14.33 23.12
CA VAL A 78 10.45 13.69 23.28
C VAL A 78 11.45 14.67 23.91
N LEU A 79 11.35 15.96 23.61
CA LEU A 79 12.18 17.03 24.18
C LEU A 79 11.90 17.26 25.68
N GLU A 80 10.72 16.91 26.18
CA GLU A 80 10.36 17.02 27.60
C GLU A 80 10.85 15.85 28.47
N ASN A 81 11.29 14.72 27.89
CA ASN A 81 11.78 13.60 28.69
C ASN A 81 13.12 13.94 29.38
N ALA A 82 13.09 14.14 30.70
CA ALA A 82 14.24 14.54 31.52
C ALA A 82 15.26 13.41 31.76
N GLU A 83 14.91 12.16 31.50
CA GLU A 83 15.80 11.00 31.68
C GLU A 83 16.81 10.83 30.52
N LEU A 84 16.58 11.51 29.39
CA LEU A 84 17.39 11.42 28.20
C LEU A 84 18.16 12.72 27.95
N THR A 85 19.43 12.58 27.59
CA THR A 85 20.21 13.73 27.11
C THR A 85 19.63 14.27 25.80
N GLU A 86 19.83 15.55 25.50
CA GLU A 86 19.38 16.17 24.23
C GLU A 86 19.80 15.38 22.99
N LYS A 87 21.04 14.88 22.95
CA LYS A 87 21.53 14.06 21.83
C LYS A 87 20.82 12.71 21.74
N GLN A 88 20.46 12.09 22.87
CA GLN A 88 19.68 10.85 22.87
C GLN A 88 18.24 11.09 22.42
N ARG A 89 17.62 12.20 22.87
CA ARG A 89 16.28 12.63 22.43
C ARG A 89 16.23 12.85 20.91
N LEU A 90 17.19 13.62 20.39
CA LEU A 90 17.37 13.83 18.95
C LEU A 90 17.59 12.51 18.21
N PHE A 91 18.38 11.60 18.77
CA PHE A 91 18.58 10.27 18.20
C PHE A 91 17.27 9.48 18.07
N CYS A 92 16.44 9.42 19.12
CA CYS A 92 15.14 8.74 19.10
C CYS A 92 14.24 9.29 17.98
N VAL A 93 14.13 10.62 17.87
CA VAL A 93 13.32 11.29 16.83
C VAL A 93 13.82 10.95 15.42
N TYR A 94 15.13 10.98 15.17
CA TYR A 94 15.68 10.65 13.85
C TYR A 94 15.57 9.16 13.52
N TYR A 95 15.67 8.30 14.55
CA TYR A 95 15.58 6.87 14.38
C TYR A 95 14.19 6.44 13.95
N ILE A 96 13.12 6.94 14.58
CA ILE A 96 11.73 6.63 14.18
C ILE A 96 11.41 7.11 12.75
N LYS A 97 12.08 8.17 12.28
CA LYS A 97 11.91 8.69 10.92
C LYS A 97 12.65 7.89 9.85
N SER A 98 13.77 7.23 10.20
CA SER A 98 14.68 6.64 9.20
C SER A 98 15.02 5.17 9.40
N PHE A 99 14.67 4.60 10.57
CA PHE A 99 15.01 3.25 11.04
C PHE A 99 16.48 2.85 10.82
N ASN A 100 17.37 3.84 10.80
CA ASN A 100 18.79 3.65 10.57
C ASN A 100 19.57 4.28 11.72
N ALA A 101 20.21 3.44 12.55
CA ALA A 101 20.91 3.86 13.75
C ALA A 101 22.08 4.81 13.44
N THR A 102 22.93 4.44 12.49
CA THR A 102 24.12 5.23 12.10
C THR A 102 23.73 6.62 11.59
N LYS A 103 22.77 6.70 10.66
CA LYS A 103 22.28 8.00 10.13
C LYS A 103 21.64 8.85 11.22
N SER A 104 20.92 8.22 12.15
CA SER A 104 20.26 8.91 13.26
C SER A 104 21.26 9.46 14.26
N ALA A 105 22.32 8.71 14.58
CA ALA A 105 23.41 9.17 15.43
C ALA A 105 24.15 10.36 14.81
N ILE A 106 24.44 10.31 13.51
CA ILE A 106 25.06 11.44 12.80
C ILE A 106 24.16 12.68 12.88
N LYS A 107 22.87 12.54 12.62
CA LYS A 107 21.90 13.66 12.66
C LYS A 107 21.69 14.21 14.08
N ALA A 108 21.82 13.36 15.10
CA ALA A 108 21.75 13.74 16.50
C ALA A 108 23.03 14.45 17.01
N GLY A 109 24.07 14.60 16.17
CA GLY A 109 25.29 15.31 16.53
C GLY A 109 26.36 14.45 17.21
N TYR A 110 26.34 13.13 16.96
CA TYR A 110 27.46 12.24 17.28
C TYR A 110 28.52 12.25 16.17
N SER A 111 29.76 11.90 16.51
CA SER A 111 30.87 11.87 15.56
C SER A 111 30.60 10.87 14.42
N ARG A 112 30.74 11.31 13.17
CA ARG A 112 30.55 10.45 12.00
C ARG A 112 31.45 9.22 12.02
N LYS A 113 32.67 9.34 12.53
CA LYS A 113 33.65 8.25 12.56
C LYS A 113 33.24 7.09 13.48
N THR A 114 32.45 7.38 14.52
CA THR A 114 32.03 6.40 15.54
C THR A 114 30.51 6.23 15.59
N ALA A 115 29.78 6.85 14.67
CA ALA A 115 28.32 6.89 14.69
C ALA A 115 27.65 5.51 14.57
N GLU A 116 28.31 4.56 13.92
CA GLU A 116 27.82 3.19 13.80
C GLU A 116 27.81 2.48 15.16
N GLN A 117 28.97 2.47 15.83
CA GLN A 117 29.13 1.89 17.17
C GLN A 117 28.23 2.57 18.19
N ILE A 118 28.19 3.92 18.18
CA ILE A 118 27.34 4.70 19.07
C ILE A 118 25.86 4.42 18.79
N GLY A 119 25.46 4.36 17.51
CA GLY A 119 24.08 4.06 17.13
C GLY A 119 23.62 2.71 17.66
N TYR A 120 24.46 1.68 17.52
CA TYR A 120 24.19 0.35 18.10
C TYR A 120 24.09 0.39 19.63
N GLN A 121 25.06 1.03 20.30
CA GLN A 121 25.05 1.17 21.76
C GLN A 121 23.81 1.91 22.27
N LEU A 122 23.36 2.95 21.57
CA LEU A 122 22.17 3.71 21.92
C LEU A 122 20.92 2.84 21.87
N LEU A 123 20.78 1.95 20.87
CA LEU A 123 19.64 1.03 20.80
C LEU A 123 19.61 0.00 21.94
N GLN A 124 20.77 -0.31 22.54
CA GLN A 124 20.87 -1.22 23.69
C GLN A 124 20.59 -0.53 25.04
N LYS A 125 20.63 0.81 25.10
CA LYS A 125 20.34 1.53 26.34
C LYS A 125 18.85 1.46 26.68
N ALA A 126 18.52 1.00 27.88
CA ALA A 126 17.14 0.81 28.33
C ALA A 126 16.27 2.08 28.18
N SER A 127 16.78 3.26 28.57
CA SER A 127 16.05 4.53 28.46
C SER A 127 15.80 4.98 27.01
N VAL A 128 16.72 4.68 26.10
CA VAL A 128 16.57 4.99 24.67
C VAL A 128 15.59 4.01 24.04
N LYS A 129 15.69 2.72 24.39
CA LYS A 129 14.81 1.66 23.91
C LYS A 129 13.36 1.91 24.33
N SER A 130 13.11 2.27 25.59
CA SER A 130 11.76 2.57 26.09
C SER A 130 11.15 3.78 25.36
N GLU A 131 11.92 4.83 25.13
CA GLU A 131 11.45 6.01 24.39
C GLU A 131 11.13 5.69 22.93
N ILE A 132 11.97 4.88 22.27
CA ILE A 132 11.71 4.41 20.90
C ILE A 132 10.42 3.56 20.86
N GLN A 133 10.19 2.69 21.85
CA GLN A 133 8.95 1.90 21.94
C GLN A 133 7.74 2.80 22.13
N LYS A 134 7.81 3.78 23.03
CA LYS A 134 6.76 4.79 23.24
C LYS A 134 6.43 5.55 21.95
N LEU A 135 7.45 5.96 21.20
CA LEU A 135 7.26 6.65 19.92
C LEU A 135 6.66 5.74 18.84
N LYS A 136 7.04 4.46 18.80
CA LYS A 136 6.38 3.47 17.91
C LYS A 136 4.91 3.32 18.27
N GLN A 137 4.59 3.18 19.55
CA GLN A 137 3.21 3.03 20.03
C GLN A 137 2.37 4.27 19.71
N ASN A 138 2.91 5.47 19.95
CA ASN A 138 2.24 6.73 19.61
C ASN A 138 1.95 6.82 18.10
N LYS A 139 2.88 6.36 17.26
CA LYS A 139 2.68 6.32 15.81
C LYS A 139 1.57 5.34 15.41
N LEU A 140 1.51 4.16 16.02
CA LEU A 140 0.45 3.18 15.81
C LEU A 140 -0.92 3.73 16.24
N ASN A 141 -1.00 4.24 17.47
CA ASN A 141 -2.21 4.85 18.03
C ASN A 141 -2.73 6.00 17.14
N ARG A 142 -1.84 6.81 16.55
CA ARG A 142 -2.22 7.89 15.64
C ARG A 142 -2.84 7.38 14.34
N VAL A 143 -2.36 6.26 13.82
CA VAL A 143 -2.95 5.62 12.63
C VAL A 143 -4.23 4.86 13.02
N MET A 144 -4.59 4.81 14.31
CA MET A 144 -5.69 4.01 14.85
C MET A 144 -5.55 2.54 14.43
N LEU A 145 -4.30 2.06 14.33
CA LEU A 145 -3.96 0.68 14.04
C LEU A 145 -3.22 0.12 15.24
N SER A 146 -3.74 -0.96 15.80
CA SER A 146 -3.09 -1.82 16.77
C SER A 146 -2.30 -2.92 16.06
N GLU A 147 -1.44 -3.61 16.80
CA GLU A 147 -0.78 -4.81 16.30
C GLU A 147 -1.84 -5.88 15.96
N ASP A 148 -2.88 -5.98 16.78
CA ASP A 148 -4.03 -6.87 16.58
C ASP A 148 -4.76 -6.59 15.25
N ASP A 149 -4.89 -5.32 14.84
CA ASP A 149 -5.51 -4.96 13.55
C ASP A 149 -4.68 -5.47 12.36
N ILE A 150 -3.36 -5.50 12.50
CA ILE A 150 -2.46 -6.04 11.46
C ILE A 150 -2.64 -7.57 11.41
N PHE A 151 -2.64 -8.24 12.56
CA PHE A 151 -2.88 -9.68 12.63
C PHE A 151 -4.25 -10.03 12.06
N GLN A 152 -5.29 -9.30 12.46
CA GLN A 152 -6.65 -9.50 11.96
C GLN A 152 -6.68 -9.36 10.44
N LYS A 153 -5.99 -8.36 9.88
CA LYS A 153 -5.94 -8.20 8.42
C LYS A 153 -5.30 -9.39 7.71
N TYR A 154 -4.23 -9.96 8.26
CA TYR A 154 -3.60 -11.15 7.70
C TYR A 154 -4.44 -12.41 7.90
N ILE A 155 -5.16 -12.53 9.03
CA ILE A 155 -6.14 -13.59 9.27
C ILE A 155 -7.25 -13.50 8.21
N ASP A 156 -7.81 -12.31 7.98
CA ASP A 156 -8.86 -12.10 6.98
C ASP A 156 -8.37 -12.51 5.57
N ILE A 157 -7.12 -12.19 5.20
CA ILE A 157 -6.53 -12.64 3.93
C ILE A 157 -6.34 -14.16 3.90
N ALA A 158 -5.87 -14.75 4.99
CA ALA A 158 -5.58 -16.18 5.08
C ALA A 158 -6.85 -17.03 4.99
N PHE A 159 -7.96 -16.54 5.56
CA PHE A 159 -9.24 -17.28 5.61
C PHE A 159 -10.28 -16.77 4.61
N ALA A 160 -9.95 -15.82 3.74
CA ALA A 160 -10.86 -15.32 2.71
C ALA A 160 -11.30 -16.45 1.76
N ASP A 161 -12.61 -16.58 1.55
CA ASP A 161 -13.17 -17.45 0.52
C ASP A 161 -13.60 -16.62 -0.69
N ILE A 162 -13.34 -17.13 -1.89
CA ILE A 162 -13.78 -16.51 -3.13
C ILE A 162 -15.32 -16.54 -3.28
N THR A 163 -15.99 -17.49 -2.63
CA THR A 163 -17.46 -17.59 -2.62
C THR A 163 -18.14 -16.45 -1.85
N ASP A 164 -17.40 -15.74 -1.00
CA ASP A 164 -17.91 -14.54 -0.34
C ASP A 164 -18.14 -13.40 -1.33
N TYR A 165 -17.43 -13.39 -2.46
CA TYR A 165 -17.45 -12.30 -3.45
C TYR A 165 -18.25 -12.63 -4.71
N LEU A 166 -18.49 -13.92 -4.97
CA LEU A 166 -19.09 -14.41 -6.20
C LEU A 166 -20.44 -15.08 -5.93
N GLN A 167 -21.34 -14.95 -6.90
CA GLN A 167 -22.56 -15.72 -6.99
C GLN A 167 -22.55 -16.54 -8.27
N PHE A 168 -22.56 -17.86 -8.12
CA PHE A 168 -22.71 -18.80 -9.22
C PHE A 168 -24.19 -18.91 -9.58
N GLY A 169 -24.49 -18.92 -10.88
CA GLY A 169 -25.84 -19.14 -11.38
C GLY A 169 -25.80 -19.71 -12.79
N SER A 170 -26.95 -20.14 -13.31
CA SER A 170 -27.11 -20.58 -14.69
C SER A 170 -27.95 -19.57 -15.46
N LYS A 171 -27.57 -19.31 -16.71
CA LYS A 171 -28.37 -18.52 -17.66
C LYS A 171 -28.70 -19.37 -18.87
N GLU A 172 -29.96 -19.35 -19.28
CA GLU A 172 -30.37 -19.92 -20.56
C GLU A 172 -30.03 -18.93 -21.67
N VAL A 173 -29.23 -19.38 -22.63
CA VAL A 173 -28.83 -18.61 -23.80
C VAL A 173 -29.35 -19.33 -25.03
N GLU A 174 -30.04 -18.60 -25.91
CA GLU A 174 -30.46 -19.14 -27.20
C GLU A 174 -29.23 -19.27 -28.12
N GLY A 175 -28.84 -20.52 -28.40
CA GLY A 175 -27.84 -20.86 -29.39
C GLY A 175 -28.47 -21.24 -30.73
N GLU A 176 -27.63 -21.37 -31.75
CA GLU A 176 -28.03 -21.76 -33.12
C GLU A 176 -28.74 -23.13 -33.18
N TYR A 177 -28.54 -23.99 -32.18
CA TYR A 177 -29.13 -25.33 -32.05
C TYR A 177 -30.22 -25.43 -30.96
N GLY A 178 -30.71 -24.30 -30.42
CA GLY A 178 -31.70 -24.23 -29.35
C GLY A 178 -31.15 -23.64 -28.03
N PRO A 179 -32.01 -23.47 -27.01
CA PRO A 179 -31.59 -22.94 -25.72
C PRO A 179 -30.64 -23.90 -25.01
N TYR A 180 -29.50 -23.40 -24.57
CA TYR A 180 -28.55 -24.15 -23.73
C TYR A 180 -28.27 -23.39 -22.44
N THR A 181 -27.95 -24.13 -21.38
CA THR A 181 -27.63 -23.58 -20.07
C THR A 181 -26.15 -23.29 -19.98
N MET A 182 -25.79 -22.03 -19.71
CA MET A 182 -24.41 -21.61 -19.48
C MET A 182 -24.20 -21.18 -18.03
N SER A 183 -23.14 -21.68 -17.39
CA SER A 183 -22.71 -21.22 -16.07
C SER A 183 -22.31 -19.75 -16.14
N SER A 184 -22.89 -18.93 -15.28
CA SER A 184 -22.59 -17.51 -15.12
C SER A 184 -22.06 -17.25 -13.72
N VAL A 185 -21.05 -16.39 -13.65
CA VAL A 185 -20.48 -15.89 -12.39
C VAL A 185 -20.79 -14.41 -12.31
N ASN A 186 -21.49 -14.00 -11.26
CA ASN A 186 -21.76 -12.59 -10.98
C ASN A 186 -21.01 -12.17 -9.69
N LEU A 187 -20.59 -10.91 -9.62
CA LEU A 187 -20.04 -10.32 -8.40
C LEU A 187 -21.20 -9.93 -7.48
N LYS A 188 -21.04 -10.12 -6.17
CA LYS A 188 -21.95 -9.55 -5.18
C LYS A 188 -21.76 -8.03 -5.08
N ASP A 189 -22.76 -7.34 -4.52
CA ASP A 189 -22.72 -5.89 -4.40
C ASP A 189 -21.59 -5.43 -3.48
N SER A 190 -20.97 -4.30 -3.85
CA SER A 190 -19.81 -3.76 -3.13
C SER A 190 -20.10 -3.41 -1.67
N ASP A 191 -21.37 -3.19 -1.31
CA ASP A 191 -21.78 -2.86 0.06
C ASP A 191 -21.85 -4.12 0.95
N GLU A 192 -21.84 -5.31 0.35
CA GLU A 192 -21.97 -6.61 1.03
C GLU A 192 -20.65 -7.37 1.12
N VAL A 193 -19.58 -6.87 0.48
CA VAL A 193 -18.29 -7.58 0.38
C VAL A 193 -17.11 -6.71 0.82
N ASP A 194 -16.12 -7.33 1.47
CA ASP A 194 -14.89 -6.64 1.84
C ASP A 194 -13.92 -6.55 0.64
N GLY A 195 -14.08 -5.50 -0.17
CA GLY A 195 -13.20 -5.24 -1.31
C GLY A 195 -11.72 -5.09 -0.97
N THR A 196 -11.35 -4.92 0.30
CA THR A 196 -9.94 -4.77 0.72
C THR A 196 -9.14 -6.08 0.65
N LEU A 197 -9.80 -7.23 0.50
CA LEU A 197 -9.17 -8.55 0.33
C LEU A 197 -9.01 -8.95 -1.14
N ILE A 198 -9.48 -8.12 -2.07
CA ILE A 198 -9.38 -8.34 -3.51
C ILE A 198 -8.04 -7.80 -4.02
N SER A 199 -7.34 -8.57 -4.84
CA SER A 199 -6.10 -8.15 -5.50
C SER A 199 -6.33 -7.66 -6.94
N GLU A 200 -7.25 -8.29 -7.67
CA GLU A 200 -7.56 -7.96 -9.07
C GLU A 200 -9.03 -8.27 -9.40
N VAL A 201 -9.70 -7.34 -10.09
CA VAL A 201 -10.98 -7.56 -10.76
C VAL A 201 -10.83 -7.17 -12.22
N SER A 202 -11.21 -8.05 -13.15
CA SER A 202 -11.20 -7.79 -14.58
C SER A 202 -12.43 -8.38 -15.25
N GLN A 203 -13.03 -7.63 -16.18
CA GLN A 203 -14.17 -8.08 -16.97
C GLN A 203 -13.75 -8.21 -18.42
N GLY A 204 -13.67 -9.45 -18.91
CA GLY A 204 -13.35 -9.78 -20.30
C GLY A 204 -14.61 -10.03 -21.13
N LYS A 205 -14.40 -10.43 -22.39
CA LYS A 205 -15.49 -10.88 -23.28
C LYS A 205 -16.15 -12.17 -22.79
N ASP A 206 -15.37 -13.02 -22.14
CA ASP A 206 -15.78 -14.38 -21.73
C ASP A 206 -16.21 -14.46 -20.26
N GLY A 207 -16.14 -13.36 -19.50
CA GLY A 207 -16.59 -13.33 -18.11
C GLY A 207 -15.75 -12.47 -17.17
N ILE A 208 -16.01 -12.63 -15.87
CA ILE A 208 -15.36 -11.91 -14.78
C ILE A 208 -14.20 -12.75 -14.24
N LYS A 209 -13.04 -12.12 -14.09
CA LYS A 209 -11.87 -12.67 -13.41
C LYS A 209 -11.68 -11.93 -12.09
N LEU A 210 -11.70 -12.69 -11.00
CA LEU A 210 -11.46 -12.21 -9.65
C LEU A 210 -10.21 -12.90 -9.09
N LYS A 211 -9.32 -12.13 -8.45
CA LYS A 211 -8.23 -12.66 -7.64
C LYS A 211 -8.27 -12.04 -6.25
N LEU A 212 -8.06 -12.87 -5.24
CA LEU A 212 -7.88 -12.42 -3.86
C LEU A 212 -6.41 -12.13 -3.56
N GLN A 213 -6.15 -11.52 -2.42
CA GLN A 213 -4.80 -11.38 -1.88
C GLN A 213 -4.14 -12.75 -1.65
N ASP A 214 -2.82 -12.77 -1.61
CA ASP A 214 -2.03 -14.00 -1.54
C ASP A 214 -2.16 -14.67 -0.16
N LYS A 215 -3.02 -15.71 -0.10
CA LYS A 215 -3.29 -16.51 1.10
C LYS A 215 -2.03 -17.17 1.67
N MET A 216 -1.14 -17.68 0.80
CA MET A 216 0.08 -18.38 1.23
C MET A 216 1.04 -17.44 1.94
N LYS A 217 1.24 -16.23 1.39
CA LYS A 217 2.07 -15.21 2.04
C LYS A 217 1.50 -14.76 3.37
N ALA A 218 0.17 -14.65 3.47
CA ALA A 218 -0.48 -14.29 4.72
C ALA A 218 -0.30 -15.38 5.79
N LEU A 219 -0.50 -16.65 5.41
CA LEU A 219 -0.27 -17.79 6.30
C LEU A 219 1.19 -17.92 6.73
N GLN A 220 2.14 -17.73 5.82
CA GLN A 220 3.56 -17.73 6.16
C GLN A 220 3.90 -16.62 7.16
N TRP A 221 3.38 -15.41 6.93
CA TRP A 221 3.59 -14.29 7.84
C TRP A 221 2.99 -14.53 9.23
N LEU A 222 1.83 -15.20 9.30
CA LEU A 222 1.20 -15.60 10.55
C LEU A 222 1.97 -16.73 11.25
N SER A 223 2.46 -17.72 10.49
CA SER A 223 3.26 -18.84 10.98
C SER A 223 4.56 -18.37 11.64
N ASP A 224 5.30 -17.46 10.99
CA ASP A 224 6.53 -16.85 11.51
C ASP A 224 6.31 -16.11 12.85
N ARG A 225 5.05 -15.84 13.21
CA ARG A 225 4.63 -15.03 14.37
C ARG A 225 3.61 -15.74 15.25
N MET A 226 3.46 -17.06 15.10
CA MET A 226 2.52 -17.90 15.86
C MET A 226 2.59 -17.67 17.36
N ASP A 227 3.79 -17.46 17.89
CA ASP A 227 4.05 -17.22 19.33
C ASP A 227 3.30 -16.01 19.91
N LEU A 228 2.88 -15.07 19.04
CA LEU A 228 2.19 -13.84 19.42
C LEU A 228 0.66 -13.97 19.37
N LEU A 229 0.14 -15.07 18.85
CA LEU A 229 -1.29 -15.27 18.64
C LEU A 229 -1.97 -15.97 19.84
N PRO A 230 -3.25 -15.68 20.12
CA PRO A 230 -4.05 -16.46 21.05
C PRO A 230 -4.10 -17.96 20.68
N THR A 231 -4.13 -18.83 21.68
CA THR A 231 -4.10 -20.29 21.49
C THR A 231 -5.21 -20.83 20.57
N HIS A 232 -6.40 -20.26 20.63
CA HIS A 232 -7.52 -20.68 19.78
C HIS A 232 -7.33 -20.28 18.29
N THR A 233 -6.59 -19.21 18.01
CA THR A 233 -6.26 -18.80 16.64
C THR A 233 -5.12 -19.62 16.05
N GLN A 234 -4.15 -20.02 16.88
CA GLN A 234 -3.07 -20.91 16.48
C GLN A 234 -3.61 -22.23 15.93
N ALA A 235 -4.52 -22.87 16.67
CA ALA A 235 -5.13 -24.14 16.25
C ALA A 235 -5.89 -24.03 14.91
N LYS A 236 -6.57 -22.90 14.66
CA LYS A 236 -7.25 -22.67 13.37
C LYS A 236 -6.26 -22.50 12.23
N LEU A 237 -5.16 -21.80 12.47
CA LEU A 237 -4.10 -21.64 11.47
C LEU A 237 -3.41 -22.96 11.16
N ASP A 238 -3.10 -23.77 12.17
CA ASP A 238 -2.51 -25.09 11.99
C ASP A 238 -3.40 -26.00 11.13
N LEU A 239 -4.70 -26.02 11.40
CA LEU A 239 -5.66 -26.78 10.59
C LEU A 239 -5.69 -26.32 9.14
N GLU A 240 -5.58 -25.02 8.88
CA GLU A 240 -5.63 -24.48 7.53
C GLU A 240 -4.33 -24.73 6.76
N ILE A 241 -3.17 -24.65 7.44
CA ILE A 241 -1.88 -25.05 6.88
C ILE A 241 -1.91 -26.54 6.50
N LEU A 242 -2.39 -27.40 7.39
CA LEU A 242 -2.52 -28.84 7.12
C LEU A 242 -3.45 -29.14 5.94
N LYS A 243 -4.59 -28.46 5.81
CA LYS A 243 -5.49 -28.64 4.66
C LYS A 243 -4.81 -28.26 3.34
N LEU A 244 -4.08 -27.15 3.32
CA LEU A 244 -3.34 -26.72 2.14
C LEU A 244 -2.24 -27.69 1.78
N GLU A 245 -1.52 -28.23 2.76
CA GLU A 245 -0.47 -29.21 2.52
C GLU A 245 -1.04 -30.52 1.95
N ILE A 246 -2.21 -30.95 2.44
CA ILE A 246 -2.96 -32.08 1.84
C ILE A 246 -3.36 -31.76 0.40
N GLU A 247 -3.83 -30.53 0.13
CA GLU A 247 -4.24 -30.10 -1.21
C GLU A 247 -3.05 -30.02 -2.18
N MET A 248 -1.89 -29.53 -1.72
CA MET A 248 -0.65 -29.54 -2.48
C MET A 248 -0.17 -30.96 -2.78
N ASN A 249 -0.17 -31.85 -1.79
CA ASN A 249 0.20 -33.25 -1.99
C ASN A 249 -0.76 -33.97 -2.95
N LYS A 250 -2.04 -33.61 -2.98
CA LYS A 250 -3.00 -34.13 -3.97
C LYS A 250 -2.72 -33.64 -5.39
N LEU A 251 -2.21 -32.42 -5.55
CA LEU A 251 -1.80 -31.90 -6.85
C LEU A 251 -0.51 -32.58 -7.33
N ASP A 252 0.45 -32.84 -6.43
CA ASP A 252 1.69 -33.54 -6.77
C ASP A 252 1.44 -35.04 -7.09
N ASN A 253 0.48 -35.69 -6.42
CA ASN A 253 0.06 -37.06 -6.74
C ASN A 253 -0.80 -37.20 -8.01
N THR A 254 -1.02 -36.14 -8.79
CA THR A 254 -1.64 -36.28 -10.13
C THR A 254 -0.62 -36.61 -11.24
N GLU A 255 0.68 -36.74 -10.93
CA GLU A 255 1.71 -37.25 -11.85
C GLU A 255 2.20 -38.68 -11.54
N GLU A 256 1.77 -39.32 -10.45
CA GLU A 256 1.92 -40.77 -10.29
C GLU A 256 0.69 -41.44 -10.90
N GLU A 257 0.83 -41.93 -12.14
CA GLU A 257 0.04 -43.07 -12.60
C GLU A 257 0.08 -44.09 -11.45
N VAL A 258 -1.05 -44.31 -10.79
CA VAL A 258 -1.24 -45.52 -10.01
C VAL A 258 -1.13 -46.62 -11.04
N GLU A 259 0.06 -47.21 -11.19
CA GLU A 259 0.19 -48.51 -11.83
C GLU A 259 -0.81 -49.39 -11.07
N GLU A 260 -1.89 -49.77 -11.74
CA GLU A 260 -2.85 -50.76 -11.25
C GLU A 260 -2.07 -52.07 -11.11
N ASP A 261 -1.39 -52.22 -9.98
CA ASP A 261 -0.50 -53.32 -9.64
C ASP A 261 -1.29 -54.58 -9.26
N GLY A 262 -2.38 -54.88 -9.98
CA GLY A 262 -3.18 -56.10 -9.84
C GLY A 262 -3.71 -56.39 -8.43
N PHE A 263 -3.47 -55.51 -7.45
CA PHE A 263 -3.76 -55.77 -6.04
C PHE A 263 -5.27 -55.78 -5.78
N ILE A 264 -6.02 -54.92 -6.49
CA ILE A 264 -7.48 -54.89 -6.44
C ILE A 264 -8.07 -56.15 -7.11
N GLU A 265 -7.47 -56.63 -8.20
CA GLU A 265 -7.92 -57.85 -8.89
C GLU A 265 -7.66 -59.11 -8.03
N ALA A 266 -6.52 -59.16 -7.34
CA ALA A 266 -6.21 -60.23 -6.38
C ALA A 266 -7.14 -60.21 -5.14
N LEU A 267 -7.59 -59.03 -4.70
CA LEU A 267 -8.57 -58.89 -3.62
C LEU A 267 -9.97 -59.36 -4.03
N ASP A 268 -10.38 -59.11 -5.28
CA ASP A 268 -11.67 -59.53 -5.79
C ASP A 268 -11.73 -61.04 -6.08
N ASP A 269 -10.60 -61.63 -6.53
CA ASP A 269 -10.48 -63.09 -6.72
C ASP A 269 -10.46 -63.85 -5.38
N THR A 270 -9.77 -63.33 -4.36
CA THR A 270 -9.81 -63.91 -3.01
C THR A 270 -11.19 -63.75 -2.35
N ALA A 271 -11.92 -62.69 -2.66
CA ALA A 271 -13.30 -62.51 -2.21
C ALA A 271 -14.28 -63.45 -2.91
N LYS A 272 -14.04 -63.90 -4.15
CA LYS A 272 -14.86 -64.95 -4.79
C LYS A 272 -14.60 -66.33 -4.20
N GLU A 273 -13.34 -66.66 -3.90
CA GLU A 273 -12.95 -67.98 -3.38
C GLU A 273 -13.55 -68.27 -1.99
N VAL A 274 -13.83 -67.23 -1.19
CA VAL A 274 -14.41 -67.38 0.17
C VAL A 274 -15.94 -67.55 0.14
N TRP A 275 -16.61 -67.22 -0.96
CA TRP A 275 -18.08 -67.19 -1.04
C TRP A 275 -18.69 -68.26 -1.96
N ASP A 276 -17.86 -69.04 -2.67
CA ASP A 276 -18.30 -70.17 -3.52
C ASP A 276 -18.36 -71.53 -2.77
N ASP A 277 -17.96 -71.60 -1.49
CA ASP A 277 -17.96 -72.82 -0.67
C ASP A 277 -19.25 -73.00 0.18
N GLU A 278 -20.35 -72.33 -0.16
CA GLU A 278 -21.63 -72.43 0.58
C GLU A 278 -22.85 -72.79 -0.31
N GLU A 279 -22.71 -73.77 -1.22
CA GLU A 279 -23.87 -74.52 -1.76
C GLU A 279 -23.54 -76.02 -1.96
N ASP A 280 -23.71 -76.81 -0.88
CA ASP A 280 -24.00 -78.26 -0.89
C ASP A 280 -25.47 -78.50 -0.51
#